data_AF-A0A3C1WCF1-F1
#
_entry.id   AF-A0A3C1WCF1-F1
#
_cell.length_a   1.000
_cell.length_b   1.000
_cell.length_c   1.000
_cell.angle_alpha   90.00
_cell.angle_beta   90.00
_cell.angle_gamma   90.00
#
_symmetry.space_group_name_H-M   'P 1'
#
loop_
_entity.id
_entity.type
_entity.pdbx_description
1 polymer ?
#
loop_
_entity_poly.entity_id
_entity_poly.type
_entity_poly.pdbx_seq_one_letter_code
_entity_poly.pdbx_strand_id
1 'polypeptide(L)'
;TTIVAFLPLLFFEGMTGSFARQIPFVVTPVLLFSLVESKLILPAHLKHVKISKPRMRNPISVIQRGAASGLQLLIDKVYAPTLKVVVSHRLSMIGFFVCMALLMLGYFAGGRLGYVSIPSVERPEIFATL
;
A
#
# COMPACT_ATOMS: atom_id res chain seq x y z
N THR A 1 8.31 -5.86 -6.97
CA THR A 1 8.32 -4.38 -7.14
C THR A 1 8.40 -3.67 -5.81
N THR A 2 7.73 -4.15 -4.75
CA THR A 2 7.79 -3.60 -3.39
C THR A 2 9.23 -3.40 -2.87
N ILE A 3 10.11 -4.42 -2.97
CA ILE A 3 11.53 -4.31 -2.54
C ILE A 3 12.24 -3.13 -3.25
N VAL A 4 11.99 -2.94 -4.54
CA VAL A 4 12.59 -1.84 -5.33
C VAL A 4 12.12 -0.47 -4.85
N ALA A 5 10.87 -0.35 -4.37
CA ALA A 5 10.35 0.90 -3.82
C ALA A 5 11.00 1.30 -2.48
N PHE A 6 11.55 0.35 -1.72
CA PHE A 6 12.27 0.60 -0.47
C PHE A 6 13.78 0.82 -0.65
N LEU A 7 14.33 0.49 -1.82
CA LEU A 7 15.76 0.63 -2.11
C LEU A 7 16.30 2.07 -1.93
N PRO A 8 15.58 3.14 -2.36
CA PRO A 8 16.06 4.52 -2.21
C PRO A 8 16.36 4.93 -0.75
N LEU A 9 15.68 4.32 0.22
CA LEU A 9 15.89 4.62 1.65
C LEU A 9 17.29 4.22 2.14
N LEU A 10 17.99 3.32 1.44
CA LEU A 10 19.37 2.96 1.75
C LEU A 10 20.37 4.05 1.35
N PHE A 11 20.00 4.91 0.40
CA PHE A 11 20.84 5.98 -0.13
C PHE A 11 20.58 7.34 0.55
N PHE A 12 19.61 7.43 1.47
CA PHE A 12 19.38 8.64 2.26
C PHE A 12 20.43 8.79 3.36
N GLU A 13 21.17 9.91 3.35
CA GLU A 13 22.18 10.26 4.35
C GLU A 13 21.58 11.18 5.45
N GLY A 14 22.11 11.13 6.68
CA GLY A 14 21.70 11.96 7.83
C GLY A 14 21.10 11.19 9.01
N MET A 15 20.69 11.90 10.07
CA MET A 15 20.09 11.31 11.28
C MET A 15 18.79 10.54 10.97
N THR A 16 17.95 11.09 10.10
CA THR A 16 16.75 10.45 9.56
C THR A 16 17.09 9.27 8.63
N GLY A 17 18.20 9.36 7.90
CA GLY A 17 18.73 8.29 7.06
C GLY A 17 19.18 7.06 7.84
N SER A 18 19.77 7.24 9.04
CA SER A 18 20.16 6.12 9.90
C SER A 18 18.96 5.28 10.34
N PHE A 19 17.83 5.91 10.69
CA PHE A 19 16.58 5.20 11.00
C PHE A 19 15.94 4.60 9.74
N ALA A 20 15.92 5.35 8.64
CA ALA A 20 15.36 4.89 7.37
C ALA A 20 16.09 3.66 6.81
N ARG A 21 17.41 3.56 7.00
CA ARG A 21 18.24 2.44 6.50
C ARG A 21 17.95 1.10 7.17
N GLN A 22 17.41 1.10 8.38
CA GLN A 22 17.01 -0.13 9.09
C GLN A 22 15.77 -0.78 8.44
N ILE A 23 14.86 0.01 7.88
CA ILE A 23 13.57 -0.47 7.36
C ILE A 23 13.77 -1.42 6.16
N PRO A 24 14.50 -1.06 5.07
CA PRO A 24 14.71 -1.96 3.94
C PRO A 24 15.45 -3.25 4.31
N PHE A 25 16.35 -3.19 5.29
CA PHE A 25 17.12 -4.35 5.73
C PHE A 25 16.23 -5.43 6.36
N VAL A 26 15.16 -5.02 7.06
CA VAL A 26 14.17 -5.94 7.63
C VAL A 26 13.12 -6.36 6.60
N VAL A 27 12.60 -5.40 5.82
CA VAL A 27 11.49 -5.65 4.89
C VAL A 27 11.90 -6.56 3.72
N THR A 28 13.13 -6.44 3.22
CA THR A 28 13.63 -7.22 2.09
C THR A 28 13.60 -8.74 2.34
N PRO A 29 14.23 -9.28 3.39
CA PRO A 29 14.18 -10.72 3.67
C PRO A 29 12.75 -11.19 3.97
N VAL A 30 11.94 -10.43 4.70
CA VAL A 30 10.54 -10.78 5.00
C VAL A 30 9.71 -10.92 3.73
N LEU A 31 9.83 -9.97 2.79
CA LEU A 31 9.14 -10.04 1.50
C LEU A 31 9.66 -11.19 0.62
N LEU A 32 10.96 -11.47 0.66
CA LEU A 32 11.53 -12.62 -0.07
C LEU A 32 10.98 -13.94 0.46
N PHE A 33 10.98 -14.15 1.79
CA PHE A 33 10.39 -15.34 2.39
C PHE A 33 8.89 -15.44 2.07
N SER A 34 8.12 -14.35 2.23
CA SER A 34 6.69 -14.32 1.88
C SER A 34 6.43 -14.64 0.40
N LEU A 35 7.28 -14.16 -0.51
CA LEU A 35 7.16 -14.45 -1.94
C LEU A 35 7.46 -15.93 -2.23
N VAL A 36 8.50 -16.49 -1.61
CA VAL A 36 8.86 -17.90 -1.75
C VAL A 36 7.74 -18.79 -1.19
N GLU A 37 7.24 -18.50 0.00
CA GLU A 37 6.13 -19.23 0.61
C GLU A 37 4.85 -19.12 -0.22
N SER A 38 4.44 -17.93 -0.62
CA SER A 38 3.21 -17.74 -1.42
C SER A 38 3.31 -18.36 -2.82
N LYS A 39 4.52 -18.57 -3.36
CA LYS A 39 4.69 -19.25 -4.66
C LYS A 39 4.82 -20.77 -4.54
N LEU A 40 5.37 -21.30 -3.44
CA LEU A 40 5.62 -22.74 -3.26
C LEU A 40 4.57 -23.44 -2.38
N ILE A 41 4.14 -22.82 -1.28
CA ILE A 41 3.15 -23.37 -0.34
C ILE A 41 1.75 -23.27 -0.94
N LEU A 42 1.43 -22.17 -1.61
CA LEU A 42 0.11 -21.94 -2.18
C LEU A 42 -0.32 -23.00 -3.22
N PRO A 43 0.52 -23.44 -4.20
CA PRO A 43 0.14 -24.54 -5.09
C PRO A 43 0.01 -25.88 -4.36
N ALA A 44 0.83 -26.15 -3.33
CA ALA A 44 0.75 -27.36 -2.53
C ALA A 44 -0.53 -27.42 -1.67
N HIS A 45 -0.94 -26.27 -1.12
CA HIS A 45 -2.17 -26.13 -0.35
C HIS A 45 -3.41 -26.19 -1.25
N LEU A 46 -3.41 -25.48 -2.38
CA LEU A 46 -4.51 -25.51 -3.36
C LEU A 46 -4.72 -26.90 -3.98
N LYS A 47 -3.66 -27.71 -4.15
CA LYS A 47 -3.78 -29.11 -4.62
C LYS A 47 -4.57 -30.00 -3.65
N HIS A 48 -4.52 -29.71 -2.36
CA HIS A 48 -5.25 -30.46 -1.32
C HIS A 48 -6.61 -29.87 -0.97
N VAL A 49 -6.91 -28.65 -1.43
CA VAL A 49 -8.26 -28.08 -1.34
C VAL A 49 -9.14 -28.77 -2.39
N LYS A 50 -9.75 -29.91 -2.01
CA LYS A 50 -10.90 -30.44 -2.74
C LYS A 50 -11.96 -29.34 -2.75
N ILE A 51 -12.24 -28.79 -3.93
CA ILE A 51 -13.47 -28.04 -4.21
C ILE A 51 -14.63 -29.04 -4.13
N SER A 52 -14.96 -29.47 -2.91
CA SER A 52 -16.20 -30.20 -2.66
C SER A 52 -17.31 -29.23 -2.98
N LYS A 53 -18.00 -29.49 -4.10
CA LYS A 53 -19.30 -28.87 -4.39
C LYS A 53 -20.10 -28.86 -3.08
N PRO A 54 -20.62 -27.72 -2.62
CA PRO A 54 -21.28 -27.64 -1.33
C PRO A 54 -22.53 -28.51 -1.34
N ARG A 55 -22.40 -29.75 -0.84
CA ARG A 55 -23.52 -30.69 -0.66
C ARG A 55 -24.34 -30.36 0.59
N MET A 56 -23.86 -29.43 1.43
CA MET A 56 -24.57 -28.96 2.61
C MET A 56 -24.67 -27.44 2.62
N ARG A 57 -25.90 -26.97 2.81
CA ARG A 57 -26.30 -25.57 2.88
C ARG A 57 -25.84 -24.97 4.21
N ASN A 58 -24.54 -24.73 4.34
CA ASN A 58 -23.97 -24.06 5.52
C ASN A 58 -24.30 -22.57 5.48
N PRO A 59 -24.72 -21.95 6.61
CA PRO A 59 -25.08 -20.53 6.68
C PRO A 59 -23.91 -19.61 6.27
N ILE A 60 -22.68 -20.02 6.57
CA ILE A 60 -21.44 -19.33 6.16
C ILE A 60 -21.32 -19.24 4.62
N SER A 61 -21.76 -20.27 3.90
CA SER A 61 -21.69 -20.29 2.43
C SER A 61 -22.68 -19.34 1.75
N VAL A 62 -23.73 -18.90 2.47
CA VAL A 62 -24.70 -17.92 1.98
C VAL A 62 -24.12 -16.51 2.15
N ILE A 63 -23.47 -16.22 3.28
CA ILE A 63 -22.76 -14.95 3.51
C ILE A 63 -21.60 -14.80 2.51
N GLN A 64 -20.81 -15.87 2.31
CA GLN A 64 -19.72 -15.87 1.32
C GLN A 64 -20.24 -15.62 -0.10
N ARG A 65 -21.37 -16.22 -0.49
CA ARG A 65 -22.00 -15.98 -1.79
C ARG A 65 -22.58 -14.57 -1.91
N GLY A 66 -23.17 -14.02 -0.85
CA GLY A 66 -23.65 -12.64 -0.83
C GLY A 66 -22.51 -11.64 -0.99
N ALA A 67 -21.42 -11.82 -0.25
CA ALA A 67 -20.22 -11.00 -0.37
C ALA A 67 -19.57 -11.11 -1.76
N ALA A 68 -19.44 -12.33 -2.30
CA ALA A 68 -18.89 -12.55 -3.63
C ALA A 68 -19.76 -11.90 -4.73
N SER A 69 -21.08 -12.08 -4.64
CA SER A 69 -22.02 -11.49 -5.61
C SER A 69 -22.05 -9.96 -5.50
N GLY A 70 -21.98 -9.40 -4.29
CA GLY A 70 -21.89 -7.96 -4.07
C GLY A 70 -20.59 -7.36 -4.63
N LEU A 71 -19.45 -8.03 -4.43
CA LEU A 71 -18.18 -7.63 -5.01
C LEU A 71 -18.23 -7.70 -6.54
N GLN A 72 -18.81 -8.76 -7.10
CA GLN A 72 -18.94 -8.92 -8.55
C GLN A 72 -19.84 -7.86 -9.18
N LEU A 73 -20.96 -7.53 -8.53
CA LEU A 73 -21.82 -6.40 -8.93
C LEU A 73 -21.09 -5.06 -8.88
N LEU A 74 -20.25 -4.83 -7.86
CA LEU A 74 -19.46 -3.60 -7.77
C LEU A 74 -18.42 -3.53 -8.90
N ILE A 75 -17.77 -4.64 -9.21
CA ILE A 75 -16.81 -4.72 -10.31
C ILE A 75 -17.51 -4.43 -11.65
N ASP A 76 -18.64 -5.10 -11.91
CA ASP A 76 -19.32 -4.99 -13.21
C ASP A 76 -20.05 -3.65 -13.39
N LYS A 77 -20.68 -3.12 -12.34
CA LYS A 77 -21.48 -1.88 -12.43
C LYS A 77 -20.71 -0.59 -12.15
N VAL A 78 -19.63 -0.64 -11.38
CA VAL A 78 -18.88 0.57 -10.99
C VAL A 78 -17.50 0.54 -11.61
N TYR A 79 -16.71 -0.49 -11.31
CA TYR A 79 -15.30 -0.50 -11.73
C TYR A 79 -15.13 -0.55 -13.26
N ALA A 80 -15.78 -1.49 -13.94
CA ALA A 80 -15.67 -1.67 -15.39
C ALA A 80 -16.11 -0.44 -16.21
N PRO A 81 -17.30 0.16 -15.98
CA PRO A 81 -17.71 1.34 -16.74
C PRO A 81 -16.87 2.57 -16.41
N THR A 82 -16.52 2.80 -15.14
CA THR A 82 -15.64 3.92 -14.77
C THR A 82 -14.27 3.78 -15.43
N LEU A 83 -13.68 2.58 -15.41
CA LEU A 83 -12.41 2.31 -16.09
C LEU A 83 -12.50 2.58 -17.60
N LYS A 84 -13.59 2.16 -18.25
CA LYS A 84 -13.79 2.41 -19.68
C LYS A 84 -13.89 3.90 -20.02
N VAL A 85 -14.55 4.70 -19.17
CA VAL A 85 -14.64 6.16 -19.32
C VAL A 85 -13.29 6.84 -19.10
N VAL A 86 -12.56 6.42 -18.06
CA VAL A 86 -11.22 6.91 -17.73
C VAL A 86 -10.23 6.64 -18.87
N VAL A 87 -10.25 5.42 -19.42
CA VAL A 87 -9.35 5.02 -20.51
C VAL A 87 -9.73 5.66 -21.84
N SER A 88 -11.03 5.86 -22.12
CA SER A 88 -11.45 6.56 -23.34
C SER A 88 -11.06 8.04 -23.34
N HIS A 89 -11.04 8.69 -22.17
CA HIS A 89 -10.63 10.09 -22.00
C HIS A 89 -9.20 10.21 -21.45
N ARG A 90 -8.24 9.53 -22.10
CA ARG A 90 -6.83 9.51 -21.69
C ARG A 90 -6.24 10.92 -21.46
N LEU A 91 -6.60 11.90 -22.30
CA LEU A 91 -6.08 13.26 -22.19
C LEU A 91 -6.62 13.98 -20.94
N SER A 92 -7.92 13.82 -20.64
CA SER A 92 -8.54 14.41 -19.45
C SER A 92 -7.96 13.83 -18.17
N MET A 93 -7.62 12.53 -18.15
CA MET A 93 -7.02 11.88 -16.99
C MET A 93 -5.58 12.32 -16.74
N ILE A 94 -4.79 12.48 -17.81
CA ILE A 94 -3.44 13.06 -17.70
C ILE A 94 -3.53 14.50 -17.19
N GLY A 95 -4.45 15.31 -17.74
CA GLY A 95 -4.68 16.68 -17.28
C GLY A 95 -5.08 16.76 -15.81
N PHE A 96 -5.94 15.86 -15.34
CA PHE A 96 -6.34 15.76 -13.93
C PHE A 96 -5.14 15.42 -13.03
N PHE A 97 -4.32 14.43 -13.41
CA PHE A 97 -3.12 14.06 -12.65
C PHE A 97 -2.11 15.21 -12.58
N VAL A 98 -1.88 15.91 -13.69
CA VAL A 98 -0.97 17.06 -13.75
C VAL A 98 -1.51 18.21 -12.90
N CYS A 99 -2.82 18.50 -12.98
CA CYS A 99 -3.46 19.51 -12.13
C CYS A 99 -3.29 19.18 -10.64
N MET A 100 -3.57 17.93 -10.23
CA MET A 100 -3.38 17.47 -8.86
C MET A 100 -1.91 17.60 -8.41
N ALA A 101 -0.97 17.23 -9.26
CA ALA A 101 0.46 17.37 -8.98
C ALA A 101 0.87 18.84 -8.80
N LEU A 102 0.39 19.73 -9.68
CA LEU A 102 0.65 21.17 -9.57
C LEU A 102 0.01 21.78 -8.32
N LEU A 103 -1.20 21.35 -7.94
CA LEU A 103 -1.83 21.77 -6.69
C LEU A 103 -1.01 21.34 -5.48
N MET A 104 -0.51 20.10 -5.47
CA MET A 104 0.35 19.60 -4.39
C MET A 104 1.67 20.38 -4.31
N LEU A 105 2.32 20.63 -5.45
CA LEU A 105 3.55 21.43 -5.51
C LEU A 105 3.31 22.88 -5.09
N GLY A 106 2.20 23.49 -5.51
CA GLY A 106 1.80 24.83 -5.10
C GLY A 106 1.52 24.92 -3.60
N TYR A 107 0.88 23.90 -3.02
CA TYR A 107 0.67 23.79 -1.58
C TYR A 107 1.99 23.66 -0.81
N PHE A 108 2.93 22.88 -1.35
CA PHE A 108 4.28 22.73 -0.78
C PHE A 108 5.07 24.04 -0.84
N ALA A 109 5.10 24.70 -2.00
CA ALA A 109 5.78 25.99 -2.19
C ALA A 109 5.14 27.14 -1.39
N GLY A 110 3.84 27.04 -1.10
CA GLY A 110 3.09 28.01 -0.29
C GLY A 110 3.44 27.99 1.20
N GLY A 111 4.41 27.17 1.64
CA GLY A 111 4.98 27.22 2.99
C GLY A 111 4.02 26.83 4.12
N ARG A 112 2.83 26.30 3.80
CA ARG A 112 1.82 25.86 4.78
C ARG A 112 2.12 24.49 5.39
N LEU A 113 3.09 23.77 4.85
CA LEU A 113 3.62 22.57 5.47
C LEU A 113 4.59 23.01 6.56
N GLY A 114 4.08 23.07 7.80
CA GLY A 114 4.89 23.27 8.99
C GLY A 114 5.90 22.14 9.13
N TYR A 115 7.07 22.30 8.53
CA TYR A 115 8.18 21.37 8.65
C TYR A 115 8.81 21.56 10.04
N VAL A 116 8.32 20.82 11.02
CA VAL A 116 8.97 20.72 12.34
C VAL A 116 10.08 19.69 12.20
N SER A 117 11.31 20.16 12.09
CA SER A 117 12.48 19.33 11.77
C SER A 117 12.73 18.24 12.80
N ILE A 118 12.33 18.42 14.07
CA ILE A 118 12.43 17.45 15.16
C ILE A 118 11.38 17.82 16.22
N PRO A 119 10.35 17.00 16.53
CA PRO A 119 9.63 17.18 17.79
C PRO A 119 10.61 16.90 18.92
N SER A 120 10.77 17.85 19.85
CA SER A 120 11.62 17.68 21.02
C SER A 120 11.20 16.44 21.79
N VAL A 121 12.02 15.39 21.73
CA VAL A 121 11.92 14.27 22.66
C VAL A 121 12.24 14.86 24.02
N GLU A 122 11.25 14.94 24.91
CA GLU A 122 11.45 15.32 26.31
C GLU A 122 12.51 14.38 26.90
N ARG A 123 13.74 14.87 27.03
CA ARG A 123 14.78 14.21 27.80
C ARG A 123 14.55 14.59 29.25
N PRO A 124 14.44 13.63 30.19
CA PRO A 124 14.30 13.91 31.62
C PRO A 124 15.65 14.32 32.25
N GLU A 125 16.47 15.09 31.55
CA GLU A 125 17.76 15.59 32.04
C GLU A 125 17.81 17.11 31.88
N ILE A 126 17.77 17.80 33.02
CA ILE A 126 17.85 19.25 33.13
C ILE A 126 19.34 19.59 33.33
N PHE A 127 19.98 20.16 32.32
CA PHE A 127 21.34 20.68 32.46
C PHE A 127 21.28 22.11 33.01
N ALA A 128 21.61 22.28 34.29
CA ALA A 128 21.89 23.58 34.89
C ALA A 128 23.39 23.86 34.71
N THR A 129 23.72 24.89 33.92
CA THR A 129 25.08 25.42 33.85
C THR A 129 25.17 26.58 34.84
N LEU A 130 26.20 26.56 35.69
CA LEU A 130 26.43 27.49 36.79
C LEU A 130 27.15 28.75 36.31
#